data_AF-A0A1B6AV95-F1
#
_entry.id   AF-A0A1B6AV95-F1
#
_cell.length_a   1.000
_cell.length_b   1.000
_cell.length_c   1.000
_cell.angle_alpha   90.00
_cell.angle_beta   90.00
_cell.angle_gamma   90.00
#
_symmetry.space_group_name_H-M   'P 1'
#
loop_
_entity.id
_entity.type
_entity.pdbx_description
1 polymer ?
#
loop_
_entity_poly.entity_id
_entity_poly.type
_entity_poly.pdbx_seq_one_letter_code
_entity_poly.pdbx_strand_id
1 'polypeptide(L)'
;MAVEFLTDEQAEAYGKFSEEPTRPELERFFYLDDVDRDLIALRRTKHHQLGFALQMCTVRHVGLFLEDPLDVPWSVVEHLAAQLGIEDPSCVKRYTGRRQTLYKSRVGDPGRLRLPPVRGP
;
A
#
# COMPACT_ATOMS: atom_id res chain seq x y z
N MET A 1 3.26 -29.22 20.75
CA MET A 1 2.51 -27.99 20.44
C MET A 1 1.57 -28.32 19.29
N ALA A 2 0.26 -28.07 19.43
CA ALA A 2 -0.65 -28.13 18.30
C ALA A 2 -0.52 -26.81 17.55
N VAL A 3 -0.11 -26.87 16.29
CA VAL A 3 -0.17 -25.73 15.38
C VAL A 3 -1.57 -25.77 14.79
N GLU A 4 -2.44 -24.86 15.19
CA GLU A 4 -3.74 -24.73 14.53
C GLU A 4 -3.47 -24.14 13.14
N PHE A 5 -3.71 -24.94 12.10
CA PHE A 5 -3.65 -24.49 10.72
C PHE A 5 -4.97 -23.78 10.38
N LEU A 6 -4.87 -22.69 9.62
CA LEU A 6 -6.03 -21.98 9.09
C LEU A 6 -6.89 -22.96 8.28
N THR A 7 -8.20 -22.90 8.45
CA THR A 7 -9.15 -23.59 7.54
C THR A 7 -9.04 -23.01 6.13
N ASP A 8 -9.51 -23.74 5.11
CA ASP A 8 -9.45 -23.27 3.72
C ASP A 8 -10.14 -21.90 3.54
N GLU A 9 -11.25 -21.69 4.24
CA GLU A 9 -11.98 -20.41 4.27
C GLU A 9 -11.17 -19.29 4.94
N GLN A 10 -10.47 -19.59 6.04
CA GLN A 10 -9.57 -18.64 6.69
C GLN A 10 -8.33 -18.32 5.84
N ALA A 11 -7.82 -19.30 5.08
CA ALA A 11 -6.72 -19.11 4.15
C ALA A 11 -7.13 -18.29 2.92
N GLU A 12 -8.36 -18.45 2.43
CA GLU A 12 -8.92 -17.63 1.34
C GLU A 12 -9.21 -16.18 1.77
N ALA A 13 -9.64 -15.99 3.02
CA ALA A 13 -9.84 -14.66 3.61
C ALA A 13 -8.53 -13.98 4.01
N TYR A 14 -7.47 -14.76 4.25
CA TYR A 14 -6.16 -14.22 4.58
C TYR A 14 -5.62 -13.35 3.45
N GLY A 15 -5.14 -12.15 3.76
CA GLY A 15 -4.60 -11.26 2.74
C GLY A 15 -5.63 -10.38 2.02
N LYS A 16 -6.92 -10.43 2.39
CA LYS A 16 -7.99 -9.63 1.76
C LYS A 16 -8.95 -9.02 2.79
N PHE A 17 -9.68 -7.99 2.36
CA PHE A 17 -10.89 -7.54 3.03
C PHE A 17 -12.08 -8.35 2.49
N SER A 18 -12.47 -9.42 3.18
CA SER A 18 -13.63 -10.22 2.78
C SER A 18 -14.97 -9.53 3.12
N GLU A 19 -14.97 -8.65 4.13
CA GLU A 19 -16.14 -7.93 4.63
C GLU A 19 -15.77 -6.49 5.07
N GLU A 20 -16.77 -5.66 5.37
CA GLU A 20 -16.54 -4.35 5.98
C GLU A 20 -16.05 -4.50 7.43
N PRO A 21 -14.94 -3.85 7.83
CA PRO A 21 -14.46 -3.90 9.20
C PRO A 21 -15.52 -3.39 10.18
N THR A 22 -15.75 -4.16 11.23
CA THR A 22 -16.63 -3.79 12.32
C THR A 22 -16.06 -2.59 13.09
N ARG A 23 -16.92 -1.89 13.84
CA ARG A 23 -16.50 -0.74 14.66
C ARG A 23 -15.34 -1.07 15.63
N PRO A 24 -15.33 -2.21 16.34
CA PRO A 24 -14.18 -2.61 17.16
C PRO A 24 -12.90 -2.85 16.35
N GLU A 25 -13.00 -3.37 15.13
CA GLU A 25 -11.84 -3.57 14.26
C GLU A 25 -11.28 -2.24 13.75
N LEU A 26 -12.14 -1.28 13.41
CA LEU A 26 -11.73 0.09 13.08
C LEU A 26 -10.96 0.73 14.24
N GLU A 27 -11.49 0.65 15.46
CA GLU A 27 -10.85 1.20 16.66
C GLU A 27 -9.53 0.50 17.00
N ARG A 28 -9.40 -0.79 16.68
CA ARG A 28 -8.20 -1.58 17.02
C ARG A 28 -7.09 -1.48 15.99
N PHE A 29 -7.42 -1.61 14.70
CA PHE A 29 -6.43 -1.76 13.63
C PHE A 29 -6.22 -0.48 12.83
N PHE A 30 -7.25 0.37 12.77
CA PHE A 30 -7.27 1.59 11.96
C PHE A 30 -7.17 2.87 12.80
N TYR A 31 -6.82 2.76 14.08
CA TYR A 31 -6.46 3.89 14.91
C TYR A 31 -5.01 4.34 14.63
N LEU A 32 -4.80 5.65 14.49
CA LEU A 32 -3.50 6.28 14.28
C LEU A 32 -2.99 6.90 15.57
N ASP A 33 -2.00 6.23 16.18
CA ASP A 33 -1.28 6.75 17.33
C ASP A 33 -0.29 7.87 16.96
N ASP A 34 0.41 8.41 17.95
CA ASP A 34 1.34 9.52 17.73
C ASP A 34 2.51 9.13 16.81
N VAL A 35 2.99 7.89 16.90
CA VAL A 35 4.08 7.39 16.05
C VAL A 35 3.62 7.26 14.60
N ASP A 36 2.42 6.72 14.38
CA ASP A 36 1.80 6.65 13.07
C ASP A 36 1.67 8.06 12.47
N ARG A 37 1.20 9.02 13.27
CA ARG A 37 1.03 10.42 12.84
C ARG A 37 2.35 11.07 12.45
N ASP A 38 3.41 10.85 13.22
CA ASP A 38 4.74 11.35 12.89
C ASP A 38 5.25 10.78 11.56
N LEU A 39 5.09 9.47 11.34
CA LEU A 39 5.47 8.81 10.09
C LEU A 39 4.65 9.31 8.89
N ILE A 40 3.34 9.51 9.08
CA ILE A 40 2.43 10.03 8.05
C ILE A 40 2.79 11.48 7.70
N ALA A 41 3.12 12.31 8.70
CA ALA A 41 3.47 13.72 8.51
C ALA A 41 4.70 13.93 7.61
N LEU A 42 5.57 12.93 7.46
CA LEU A 42 6.68 12.95 6.50
C LEU A 42 6.22 13.03 5.03
N ARG A 43 4.95 12.73 4.73
CA ARG A 43 4.39 12.81 3.37
C ARG A 43 3.86 14.23 3.09
N ARG A 44 4.26 14.80 1.96
CA ARG A 44 4.02 16.22 1.62
C ARG A 44 2.59 16.57 1.17
N THR A 45 1.79 15.60 0.76
CA THR A 45 0.44 15.85 0.23
C THR A 45 -0.60 14.99 0.93
N LYS A 46 -1.83 15.49 1.05
CA LYS A 46 -2.96 14.78 1.70
C LYS A 46 -3.20 13.38 1.14
N HIS A 47 -3.11 13.21 -0.18
CA HIS A 47 -3.30 11.90 -0.82
C HIS A 47 -2.17 10.91 -0.52
N HIS A 48 -0.91 11.37 -0.36
CA HIS A 48 0.18 10.50 0.08
C HIS A 48 0.11 10.21 1.58
N GLN A 49 -0.36 11.15 2.39
CA GLN A 49 -0.60 10.94 3.82
C GLN A 49 -1.68 9.87 4.02
N LEU A 50 -2.84 10.05 3.40
CA LEU A 50 -3.97 9.12 3.50
C LEU A 50 -3.64 7.74 2.93
N GLY A 51 -3.02 7.67 1.75
CA GLY A 51 -2.65 6.39 1.17
C GLY A 51 -1.56 5.65 1.94
N PHE A 52 -0.60 6.37 2.54
CA PHE A 52 0.40 5.76 3.42
C PHE A 52 -0.23 5.23 4.72
N ALA A 53 -1.11 6.01 5.35
CA ALA A 53 -1.88 5.59 6.53
C ALA A 53 -2.69 4.32 6.23
N LEU A 54 -3.34 4.30 5.06
CA LEU A 54 -4.13 3.16 4.61
C LEU A 54 -3.28 1.89 4.49
N GLN A 55 -2.13 1.97 3.83
CA GLN A 55 -1.26 0.80 3.70
C GLN A 55 -0.75 0.27 5.05
N MET A 56 -0.35 1.16 5.97
CA MET A 56 0.10 0.71 7.31
C MET A 56 -1.02 -0.01 8.06
N CYS A 57 -2.23 0.54 8.06
CA CYS A 57 -3.37 -0.06 8.75
C CYS A 57 -3.83 -1.35 8.07
N THR A 58 -3.81 -1.42 6.74
CA THR A 58 -4.12 -2.65 6.00
C THR A 58 -3.14 -3.77 6.35
N VAL A 59 -1.84 -3.52 6.41
CA VAL A 59 -0.87 -4.54 6.86
C VAL A 59 -1.13 -4.95 8.30
N ARG A 60 -1.52 -4.00 9.17
CA ARG A 60 -1.83 -4.29 10.58
C ARG A 60 -3.08 -5.16 10.74
N HIS A 61 -4.10 -4.97 9.90
CA HIS A 61 -5.36 -5.70 9.94
C HIS A 61 -5.27 -7.06 9.23
N VAL A 62 -4.76 -7.05 8.00
CA VAL A 62 -4.80 -8.18 7.05
C VAL A 62 -3.47 -8.97 7.02
N GLY A 63 -2.39 -8.38 7.52
CA GLY A 63 -1.06 -9.01 7.58
C GLY A 63 -0.22 -8.85 6.31
N LEU A 64 -0.75 -8.24 5.25
CA LEU A 64 -0.11 -8.13 3.93
C LEU A 64 -0.39 -6.77 3.27
N PHE A 65 0.47 -6.39 2.33
CA PHE A 65 0.15 -5.33 1.38
C PHE A 65 -0.73 -5.91 0.28
N LEU A 66 -1.79 -5.19 -0.08
CA LEU A 66 -2.64 -5.53 -1.21
C LEU A 66 -1.94 -5.21 -2.54
N GLU A 67 -2.28 -5.94 -3.60
CA GLU A 67 -1.81 -5.64 -4.96
C GLU A 67 -2.29 -4.27 -5.43
N ASP A 68 -3.57 -3.97 -5.23
CA ASP A 68 -4.11 -2.62 -5.29
C ASP A 68 -4.23 -2.06 -3.87
N PRO A 69 -3.42 -1.05 -3.48
CA PRO A 69 -3.50 -0.42 -2.17
C PRO A 69 -4.86 0.20 -1.83
N LEU A 70 -5.72 0.40 -2.84
CA LEU A 70 -7.05 0.99 -2.70
C LEU A 70 -8.17 -0.07 -2.68
N ASP A 71 -7.85 -1.36 -2.77
CA ASP A 71 -8.81 -2.47 -2.66
C ASP A 71 -9.22 -2.70 -1.18
N VAL A 72 -9.80 -1.66 -0.60
CA VAL A 72 -10.20 -1.60 0.80
C VAL A 72 -11.64 -1.10 0.89
N PRO A 73 -12.39 -1.50 1.94
CA PRO A 73 -13.71 -0.95 2.19
C PRO A 73 -13.66 0.57 2.39
N TRP A 74 -14.62 1.29 1.81
CA TRP A 74 -14.61 2.75 1.81
C TRP A 74 -14.72 3.35 3.21
N SER A 75 -15.39 2.66 4.13
CA SER A 75 -15.49 3.02 5.54
C SER A 75 -14.12 3.19 6.21
N VAL A 76 -13.12 2.38 5.82
CA VAL A 76 -11.74 2.51 6.29
C VAL A 76 -11.11 3.81 5.82
N VAL A 77 -11.31 4.17 4.55
CA VAL A 77 -10.78 5.40 3.96
C VAL A 77 -11.36 6.62 4.65
N GLU A 78 -12.67 6.64 4.89
CA GLU A 78 -13.36 7.72 5.60
C GLU A 78 -12.88 7.83 7.04
N HIS A 79 -12.72 6.69 7.73
CA HIS A 79 -12.25 6.65 9.10
C HIS A 79 -10.85 7.25 9.24
N LEU A 80 -9.92 6.87 8.37
CA LEU A 80 -8.55 7.41 8.36
C LEU A 80 -8.51 8.87 7.92
N ALA A 81 -9.31 9.27 6.94
CA ALA A 81 -9.40 10.66 6.50
C ALA A 81 -9.88 11.58 7.64
N ALA A 82 -10.89 11.14 8.41
CA ALA A 82 -11.38 11.86 9.58
C ALA A 82 -10.27 12.04 10.64
N GLN A 83 -9.52 10.99 10.95
CA GLN A 83 -8.41 11.06 11.91
C GLN A 83 -7.26 11.98 11.48
N LEU A 84 -7.05 12.12 10.16
CA LEU A 84 -6.04 12.99 9.57
C LEU A 84 -6.54 14.43 9.29
N GLY A 85 -7.82 14.74 9.54
CA GLY A 85 -8.40 16.04 9.21
C GLY A 85 -8.46 16.31 7.70
N ILE A 86 -8.63 15.27 6.89
CA ILE A 86 -8.76 15.37 5.43
C ILE A 86 -10.23 15.42 5.07
N GLU A 87 -10.69 16.59 4.61
CA GLU A 87 -12.10 16.85 4.24
C GLU A 87 -12.60 16.00 3.06
N ASP A 88 -11.73 15.73 2.08
CA ASP A 88 -12.08 14.94 0.88
C ASP A 88 -11.29 13.62 0.85
N PRO A 89 -11.88 12.51 1.32
CA PRO A 89 -11.25 11.19 1.29
C PRO A 89 -10.97 10.69 -0.13
N SER A 90 -11.70 11.17 -1.14
CA SER A 90 -11.51 10.78 -2.55
C SER A 90 -10.14 11.15 -3.10
N CYS A 91 -9.42 12.07 -2.43
CA CYS A 91 -8.05 12.39 -2.77
C CYS A 91 -7.11 11.16 -2.74
N VAL A 92 -7.43 10.12 -1.95
CA VAL A 92 -6.67 8.86 -1.90
C VAL A 92 -6.55 8.18 -3.26
N LYS A 93 -7.49 8.41 -4.18
CA LYS A 93 -7.43 7.86 -5.55
C LYS A 93 -6.20 8.34 -6.33
N ARG A 94 -5.57 9.43 -5.89
CA ARG A 94 -4.32 9.95 -6.47
C ARG A 94 -3.07 9.29 -5.87
N TYR A 95 -3.21 8.44 -4.86
CA TYR A 95 -2.10 7.75 -4.19
C TYR A 95 -1.35 6.81 -5.13
N THR A 96 -2.09 6.03 -5.93
CA THR A 96 -1.55 5.15 -6.98
C THR A 96 -1.19 5.92 -8.26
N GLY A 97 -1.51 7.22 -8.30
CA GLY A 97 -1.15 8.16 -9.36
C GLY A 97 0.35 8.36 -9.42
N ARG A 98 1.06 7.44 -10.08
CA ARG A 98 2.50 7.51 -10.31
C ARG A 98 2.85 8.86 -10.97
N ARG A 99 3.70 9.68 -10.32
CA ARG A 99 4.60 10.56 -11.09
C ARG A 99 5.47 9.61 -11.91
N GLN A 100 5.31 9.60 -13.23
CA GLN A 100 6.28 8.96 -14.10
C GLN A 100 7.64 9.62 -13.85
N THR A 101 8.47 9.03 -13.01
CA THR A 101 9.90 9.13 -13.24
C THR A 101 10.13 8.42 -14.56
N LEU A 102 10.75 9.13 -15.49
CA LEU A 102 11.19 8.68 -16.81
C LEU A 102 12.24 7.55 -16.68
N TYR A 103 11.85 6.42 -16.11
CA TYR A 103 12.55 5.15 -16.19
C TYR A 103 11.59 4.12 -16.77
N LYS A 104 11.04 4.44 -17.94
CA LYS A 104 10.73 3.44 -18.95
C LYS A 104 11.77 3.61 -20.04
N SER A 105 12.92 2.95 -19.89
CA SER A 105 13.74 2.43 -20.99
C SER A 105 14.95 1.69 -20.44
N ARG A 106 15.15 0.46 -20.93
CA ARG A 106 16.31 -0.44 -20.84
C ARG A 106 16.18 -1.66 -19.92
N VAL A 107 15.15 -2.46 -20.15
CA VAL A 107 15.31 -3.93 -20.14
C VAL A 107 14.64 -4.43 -21.42
N GLY A 108 15.45 -4.88 -22.39
CA GLY A 108 14.96 -5.41 -23.66
C GLY A 108 15.68 -4.87 -24.92
N ASP A 109 17.01 -4.89 -24.97
CA ASP A 109 17.71 -5.01 -26.26
C ASP A 109 18.80 -6.07 -26.10
N PRO A 110 18.57 -7.32 -26.54
CA PRO A 110 19.57 -8.39 -26.44
C PRO A 110 20.66 -8.31 -27.52
N GLY A 111 20.79 -7.18 -28.24
CA GLY A 111 21.52 -7.10 -29.50
C GLY A 111 22.87 -6.38 -29.53
N ARG A 112 23.46 -5.89 -28.43
CA ARG A 112 24.77 -5.18 -28.53
C ARG A 112 25.74 -5.43 -27.39
N LEU A 113 26.47 -6.54 -27.52
CA LEU A 113 27.84 -6.63 -27.01
C LEU A 113 28.71 -7.33 -28.08
N ARG A 114 29.30 -6.56 -28.99
CA ARG A 114 30.54 -6.95 -29.69
C ARG A 114 31.51 -5.78 -29.74
N LEU A 115 32.74 -6.15 -29.42
CA LEU A 115 33.90 -5.38 -28.96
C LEU A 115 34.50 -4.45 -30.04
N PRO A 116 35.27 -3.41 -29.65
CA PRO A 116 36.05 -2.62 -30.59
C PRO A 116 37.13 -3.48 -31.27
N PRO A 117 37.52 -3.16 -32.52
CA PRO A 117 38.54 -3.94 -33.22
C PRO A 117 39.92 -3.74 -32.58
N VAL A 118 40.59 -4.85 -32.29
CA VAL A 118 42.01 -4.89 -31.97
C VAL A 118 42.82 -4.49 -33.22
N ARG A 119 43.58 -3.39 -33.13
CA ARG A 119 44.61 -3.07 -34.12
C ARG A 119 45.79 -4.01 -33.90
N GLY A 120 46.06 -4.87 -34.88
CA GLY A 120 47.34 -5.58 -35.01
C GLY A 120 48.44 -4.66 -35.56
N PRO A 121 49.71 -5.09 -35.46
CA PRO A 121 50.90 -4.27 -35.73
C PRO A 121 51.06 -3.86 -37.19
#